data_AF-A0A6N7AUS9-F1
#
_entry.id   AF-A0A6N7AUS9-F1
#
_cell.length_a   1.000
_cell.length_b   1.000
_cell.length_c   1.000
_cell.angle_alpha   90.00
_cell.angle_beta   90.00
_cell.angle_gamma   90.00
#
_symmetry.space_group_name_H-M   'P 1'
#
loop_
_entity.id
_entity.type
_entity.pdbx_description
1 polymer ?
#
loop_
_entity_poly.entity_id
_entity_poly.type
_entity_poly.pdbx_seq_one_letter_code
_entity_poly.pdbx_strand_id
1 'polypeptide(L)'
;MYSNIEKAVETRIESKLESVRDVKIQKGPKNNLLNPGVFVSVEEGVFEAVGRGWKQKLDVYVEIEFENLRDEEQRRVGAFLILSAIIQYLCGQNLGLNISELKPSKWQNVTGEEDHKASKTRFQIVFKTAFNIEPVSDEVVTDLLKVGLDYYLKPGDETKDASDEVTLEGGA
;
A
#
# COMPACT_ATOMS: atom_id res chain seq x y z
N MET A 1 6.79 4.40 8.33
CA MET A 1 7.38 3.33 7.48
C MET A 1 6.38 2.84 6.44
N TYR A 2 5.16 2.40 6.82
CA TYR A 2 4.15 1.87 5.88
C TYR A 2 3.86 2.77 4.68
N SER A 3 3.51 4.03 4.92
CA SER A 3 3.25 5.02 3.86
C SER A 3 4.47 5.31 2.98
N ASN A 4 5.69 5.14 3.50
CA ASN A 4 6.91 5.28 2.71
C ASN A 4 7.09 4.09 1.76
N ILE A 5 6.73 2.88 2.20
CA ILE A 5 6.74 1.69 1.34
C ILE A 5 5.74 1.87 0.21
N GLU A 6 4.51 2.30 0.51
CA GLU A 6 3.46 2.54 -0.49
C GLU A 6 3.90 3.57 -1.53
N LYS A 7 4.43 4.72 -1.08
CA LYS A 7 4.98 5.78 -1.97
C LYS A 7 6.14 5.30 -2.82
N ALA A 8 7.04 4.51 -2.24
CA ALA A 8 8.20 4.03 -2.97
C ALA A 8 7.82 2.97 -4.02
N VAL A 9 6.81 2.13 -3.75
CA VAL A 9 6.23 1.21 -4.73
C VAL A 9 5.52 2.00 -5.84
N GLU A 10 4.65 2.94 -5.50
CA GLU A 10 3.95 3.82 -6.46
C GLU A 10 4.95 4.50 -7.40
N THR A 11 5.92 5.23 -6.84
CA THR A 11 6.95 5.94 -7.61
C THR A 11 7.72 5.00 -8.54
N ARG A 12 8.01 3.78 -8.08
CA ARG A 12 8.74 2.79 -8.87
C ARG A 12 7.90 2.24 -10.02
N ILE A 13 6.62 1.98 -9.79
CA ILE A 13 5.70 1.52 -10.84
C ILE A 13 5.53 2.62 -11.88
N GLU A 14 5.23 3.85 -11.46
CA GLU A 14 5.06 5.01 -12.37
C GLU A 14 6.30 5.26 -13.23
N SER A 15 7.49 5.22 -12.63
CA SER A 15 8.74 5.47 -13.36
C SER A 15 9.15 4.36 -14.34
N LYS A 16 8.54 3.17 -14.26
CA LYS A 16 8.91 2.00 -15.07
C LYS A 16 7.81 1.54 -16.03
N LEU A 17 6.57 1.94 -15.79
CA LEU A 17 5.42 1.58 -16.59
C LEU A 17 4.74 2.83 -17.13
N GLU A 18 5.31 3.41 -18.19
CA GLU A 18 4.72 4.55 -18.92
C GLU A 18 3.31 4.26 -19.47
N SER A 19 2.96 2.96 -19.60
CA SER A 19 1.64 2.50 -20.04
C SER A 19 0.59 2.45 -18.93
N VAL A 20 0.99 2.52 -17.66
CA VAL A 20 0.09 2.63 -16.51
C VAL A 20 -0.12 4.10 -16.23
N ARG A 21 -1.33 4.59 -16.49
CA ARG A 21 -1.62 6.03 -16.48
C ARG A 21 -2.14 6.54 -15.14
N ASP A 22 -2.38 5.66 -14.17
CA ASP A 22 -2.93 6.02 -12.86
C ASP A 22 -2.46 5.01 -11.79
N VAL A 23 -1.47 5.40 -10.98
CA VAL A 23 -1.04 4.66 -9.79
C VAL A 23 -1.47 5.45 -8.55
N LYS A 24 -2.13 4.82 -7.58
CA LYS A 24 -2.66 5.50 -6.39
C LYS A 24 -2.44 4.71 -5.10
N ILE A 25 -2.04 5.40 -4.04
CA ILE A 25 -2.00 4.85 -2.67
C ILE A 25 -3.37 4.95 -2.00
N GLN A 26 -3.82 3.85 -1.36
CA GLN A 26 -4.94 3.79 -0.39
C GLN A 26 -6.20 4.61 -0.75
N LYS A 27 -6.55 4.71 -2.03
CA LYS A 27 -7.85 5.22 -2.46
C LYS A 27 -8.51 4.09 -3.20
N GLY A 28 -9.59 3.53 -2.64
CA GLY A 28 -10.43 2.59 -3.38
C GLY A 28 -10.80 3.14 -4.77
N PRO A 29 -11.16 2.27 -5.72
CA PRO A 29 -11.31 2.64 -7.12
C PRO A 29 -12.33 3.78 -7.27
N LYS A 30 -11.87 4.95 -7.75
CA LYS A 30 -12.75 6.06 -8.15
C LYS A 30 -13.09 5.94 -9.63
N ASN A 31 -14.33 6.27 -9.98
CA ASN A 31 -15.00 6.09 -11.27
C ASN A 31 -14.39 6.77 -12.53
N ASN A 32 -13.11 7.19 -12.54
CA ASN A 32 -12.46 7.88 -13.66
C ASN A 32 -10.97 7.48 -13.80
N LEU A 33 -10.65 6.19 -13.85
CA LEU A 33 -9.27 5.73 -14.10
C LEU A 33 -8.98 5.71 -15.60
N LEU A 34 -7.77 6.15 -15.99
CA LEU A 34 -7.22 5.82 -17.30
C LEU A 34 -6.68 4.38 -17.23
N ASN A 35 -7.36 3.45 -17.88
CA ASN A 35 -7.06 2.02 -17.78
C ASN A 35 -5.69 1.65 -18.38
N PRO A 36 -4.86 0.84 -17.68
CA PRO A 36 -5.10 0.20 -16.38
C PRO A 36 -4.82 1.13 -15.17
N GLY A 37 -5.61 0.97 -14.11
CA GLY A 37 -5.34 1.60 -12.80
C GLY A 37 -4.58 0.66 -11.88
N VAL A 38 -3.63 1.17 -11.09
CA VAL A 38 -2.88 0.40 -10.10
C VAL A 38 -3.02 1.03 -8.71
N PHE A 39 -3.31 0.20 -7.72
CA PHE A 39 -3.47 0.61 -6.33
C PHE A 39 -2.46 -0.11 -5.45
N VAL A 40 -1.87 0.61 -4.50
CA VAL A 40 -0.89 0.05 -3.57
C VAL A 40 -1.34 0.27 -2.14
N SER A 41 -1.29 -0.78 -1.33
CA SER A 41 -1.60 -0.72 0.10
C SER A 41 -0.72 -1.66 0.92
N VAL A 42 -0.51 -1.30 2.18
CA VAL A 42 0.04 -2.20 3.22
C VAL A 42 -1.05 -2.42 4.26
N GLU A 43 -1.66 -3.60 4.25
CA GLU A 43 -2.87 -3.86 5.04
C GLU A 43 -2.65 -4.83 6.21
N GLU A 44 -1.65 -5.69 6.11
CA GLU A 44 -1.40 -6.73 7.11
C GLU A 44 0.07 -6.76 7.52
N GLY A 45 0.30 -7.02 8.81
CA GLY A 45 1.62 -7.26 9.35
C GLY A 45 1.61 -8.20 10.55
N VAL A 46 2.70 -8.94 10.72
CA VAL A 46 2.94 -9.86 11.83
C VAL A 46 4.25 -9.50 12.51
N PHE A 47 4.26 -9.54 13.84
CA PHE A 47 5.46 -9.30 14.65
C PHE A 47 6.13 -10.61 15.03
N GLU A 48 7.45 -10.63 14.96
CA GLU A 48 8.30 -11.73 15.39
C GLU A 48 9.39 -11.20 16.32
N ALA A 49 9.57 -11.82 17.49
CA ALA A 49 10.62 -11.43 18.42
C ALA A 49 12.00 -11.79 17.83
N VAL A 50 12.94 -10.84 17.84
CA VAL A 50 14.32 -11.04 17.37
C VAL A 50 15.28 -10.41 18.37
N GLY A 51 15.93 -11.23 19.18
CA GLY A 51 16.83 -10.77 20.24
C GLY A 51 16.09 -9.93 21.29
N ARG A 52 16.50 -8.66 21.46
CA ARG A 52 15.82 -7.68 22.34
C ARG A 52 14.82 -6.77 21.61
N GLY A 53 14.65 -6.97 20.31
CA GLY A 53 13.75 -6.16 19.47
C GLY A 53 12.68 -7.00 18.79
N TRP A 54 11.99 -6.36 17.86
CA TRP A 54 10.95 -7.00 17.07
C TRP A 54 11.27 -6.86 15.59
N LYS A 55 10.90 -7.87 14.81
CA LYS A 55 10.86 -7.80 13.36
C LYS A 55 9.41 -7.77 12.94
N GLN A 56 9.06 -6.75 12.17
CA GLN A 56 7.74 -6.66 11.57
C GLN A 56 7.79 -7.20 10.15
N LYS A 57 7.01 -8.24 9.87
CA LYS A 57 6.76 -8.78 8.54
C LYS A 57 5.49 -8.14 7.98
N LEU A 58 5.50 -7.76 6.71
CA LEU A 58 4.40 -7.07 6.06
C LEU A 58 4.03 -7.73 4.74
N ASP A 59 2.74 -7.70 4.46
CA ASP A 59 2.18 -7.97 3.13
C ASP A 59 1.84 -6.65 2.46
N VAL A 60 2.50 -6.37 1.33
CA VAL A 60 2.27 -5.24 0.44
C VAL A 60 1.38 -5.71 -0.70
N TYR A 61 0.22 -5.10 -0.83
CA TYR A 61 -0.78 -5.41 -1.84
C TYR A 61 -0.64 -4.44 -3.01
N VAL A 62 -0.60 -4.99 -4.22
CA VAL A 62 -0.67 -4.23 -5.47
C VAL A 62 -1.89 -4.72 -6.24
N GLU A 63 -2.94 -3.91 -6.27
CA GLU A 63 -4.16 -4.20 -7.03
C GLU A 63 -4.10 -3.53 -8.40
N ILE A 64 -4.63 -4.21 -9.41
CA ILE A 64 -4.66 -3.72 -10.78
C ILE A 64 -6.08 -3.85 -11.28
N GLU A 65 -6.63 -2.72 -11.69
CA GLU A 65 -7.97 -2.62 -12.28
C GLU A 65 -7.86 -2.42 -13.79
N PHE A 66 -8.66 -3.20 -14.52
CA PHE A 66 -8.85 -3.09 -15.95
C PHE A 66 -10.34 -2.87 -16.23
N GLU A 67 -10.66 -1.85 -17.03
CA GLU A 67 -12.02 -1.59 -17.53
C GLU A 67 -12.04 -1.61 -19.07
N ASN A 68 -13.18 -1.99 -19.65
CA ASN A 68 -13.51 -1.86 -21.08
C ASN A 68 -12.56 -2.56 -22.08
N LEU A 69 -12.30 -3.85 -21.87
CA LEU A 69 -11.63 -4.69 -22.88
C LEU A 69 -12.68 -5.51 -23.64
N ARG A 70 -12.76 -5.31 -24.96
CA ARG A 70 -13.81 -5.84 -25.85
C ARG A 70 -13.87 -7.37 -25.98
N ASP A 71 -12.80 -8.06 -25.56
CA ASP A 71 -12.64 -9.52 -25.64
C ASP A 71 -11.95 -10.05 -24.38
N GLU A 72 -12.49 -11.14 -23.81
CA GLU A 72 -12.04 -11.74 -22.56
C GLU A 72 -10.65 -12.38 -22.67
N GLU A 73 -10.33 -12.93 -23.84
CA GLU A 73 -9.05 -13.59 -24.10
C GLU A 73 -7.93 -12.55 -24.20
N GLN A 74 -8.12 -11.51 -25.02
CA GLN A 74 -7.20 -10.39 -25.12
C GLN A 74 -7.03 -9.65 -23.79
N ARG A 75 -8.09 -9.59 -22.97
CA ARG A 75 -8.05 -9.04 -21.62
C ARG A 75 -7.07 -9.77 -20.73
N ARG A 76 -7.11 -11.11 -20.71
CA ARG A 76 -6.19 -11.91 -19.88
C ARG A 76 -4.75 -11.74 -20.33
N VAL A 77 -4.49 -11.73 -21.64
CA VAL A 77 -3.13 -11.56 -22.18
C VAL A 77 -2.54 -10.21 -21.77
N GLY A 78 -3.25 -9.11 -21.99
CA GLY A 78 -2.78 -7.78 -21.61
C GLY A 78 -2.58 -7.63 -20.10
N ALA A 79 -3.53 -8.14 -19.30
CA ALA A 79 -3.43 -8.09 -17.84
C ALA A 79 -2.23 -8.88 -17.31
N PHE A 80 -1.96 -10.08 -17.85
CA PHE A 80 -0.82 -10.89 -17.41
C PHE A 80 0.53 -10.27 -17.77
N LEU A 81 0.63 -9.54 -18.88
CA LEU A 81 1.86 -8.81 -19.22
C LEU A 81 2.15 -7.70 -18.20
N ILE A 82 1.12 -6.93 -17.81
CA ILE A 82 1.27 -5.86 -16.81
C ILE A 82 1.56 -6.44 -15.43
N LEU A 83 0.84 -7.49 -15.02
CA LEU A 83 1.11 -8.24 -13.79
C LEU A 83 2.57 -8.71 -13.75
N SER A 84 3.05 -9.35 -14.82
CA SER A 84 4.43 -9.82 -14.93
C SER A 84 5.43 -8.67 -14.85
N ALA A 85 5.17 -7.55 -15.52
CA ALA A 85 6.05 -6.40 -15.48
C ALA A 85 6.15 -5.79 -14.07
N ILE A 86 5.03 -5.62 -13.37
CA ILE A 86 5.02 -5.15 -11.97
C ILE A 86 5.81 -6.10 -11.08
N ILE A 87 5.60 -7.41 -11.20
CA ILE A 87 6.37 -8.42 -10.45
C ILE A 87 7.87 -8.26 -10.72
N GLN A 88 8.28 -8.17 -11.98
CA GLN A 88 9.70 -8.04 -12.34
C GLN A 88 10.32 -6.73 -11.84
N TYR A 89 9.55 -5.63 -11.83
CA TYR A 89 10.07 -4.36 -11.35
C TYR A 89 10.21 -4.30 -9.84
N LEU A 90 9.32 -4.94 -9.08
CA LEU A 90 9.31 -4.87 -7.62
C LEU A 90 10.10 -6.01 -6.96
N CYS A 91 10.15 -7.19 -7.57
CA CYS A 91 10.82 -8.35 -6.99
C CYS A 91 12.31 -8.06 -6.73
N GLY A 92 12.77 -8.40 -5.52
CA GLY A 92 14.16 -8.22 -5.11
C GLY A 92 14.54 -6.78 -4.76
N GLN A 93 13.59 -5.85 -4.72
CA GLN A 93 13.88 -4.44 -4.42
C GLN A 93 13.68 -4.11 -2.95
N ASN A 94 14.60 -3.33 -2.37
CA ASN A 94 14.42 -2.68 -1.08
C ASN A 94 13.84 -1.25 -1.21
N LEU A 95 13.64 -0.78 -2.44
CA LEU A 95 13.10 0.55 -2.77
C LEU A 95 13.89 1.72 -2.18
N GLY A 96 15.17 1.52 -1.84
CA GLY A 96 15.97 2.52 -1.12
C GLY A 96 15.57 2.73 0.34
N LEU A 97 14.74 1.84 0.90
CA LEU A 97 14.30 1.84 2.28
C LEU A 97 15.07 0.80 3.10
N ASN A 98 15.09 0.98 4.43
CA ASN A 98 15.64 -0.01 5.36
C ASN A 98 14.64 -1.16 5.61
N ILE A 99 14.32 -1.88 4.54
CA ILE A 99 13.43 -3.05 4.54
C ILE A 99 14.13 -4.22 3.86
N SER A 100 13.71 -5.45 4.15
CA SER A 100 14.11 -6.60 3.34
C SER A 100 13.53 -6.47 1.93
N GLU A 101 14.21 -7.05 0.95
CA GLU A 101 13.72 -7.09 -0.43
C GLU A 101 12.27 -7.57 -0.53
N LEU A 102 11.49 -6.91 -1.41
CA LEU A 102 10.14 -7.34 -1.74
C LEU A 102 10.18 -8.71 -2.42
N LYS A 103 9.47 -9.67 -1.85
CA LYS A 103 9.35 -11.04 -2.38
C LYS A 103 7.92 -11.30 -2.84
N PRO A 104 7.66 -11.60 -4.12
CA PRO A 104 6.32 -11.97 -4.56
C PRO A 104 5.88 -13.24 -3.81
N SER A 105 4.70 -13.21 -3.20
CA SER A 105 4.15 -14.33 -2.44
C SER A 105 3.02 -15.02 -3.18
N LYS A 106 2.09 -14.26 -3.77
CA LYS A 106 0.95 -14.79 -4.53
C LYS A 106 0.37 -13.72 -5.44
N TRP A 107 -0.40 -14.14 -6.42
CA TRP A 107 -1.33 -13.26 -7.14
C TRP A 107 -2.67 -13.99 -7.33
N GLN A 108 -3.75 -13.23 -7.46
CA GLN A 108 -5.10 -13.78 -7.63
C GLN A 108 -6.00 -12.81 -8.38
N ASN A 109 -7.01 -13.35 -9.07
CA ASN A 109 -8.13 -12.56 -9.58
C ASN A 109 -9.10 -12.31 -8.40
N VAL A 110 -9.36 -11.04 -8.10
CA VAL A 110 -10.22 -10.60 -7.00
C VAL A 110 -11.47 -9.86 -7.52
N THR A 111 -11.81 -10.07 -8.79
CA THR A 111 -12.99 -9.46 -9.42
C THR A 111 -14.25 -9.91 -8.69
N GLY A 112 -14.93 -8.97 -8.05
CA GLY A 112 -16.20 -9.18 -7.37
C GLY A 112 -17.40 -9.03 -8.31
N GLU A 113 -18.60 -9.30 -7.79
CA GLU A 113 -19.85 -9.15 -8.55
C GLU A 113 -20.08 -7.69 -8.99
N GLU A 114 -19.72 -6.72 -8.14
CA GLU A 114 -19.85 -5.29 -8.45
C GLU A 114 -18.89 -4.87 -9.58
N ASP A 115 -17.66 -5.39 -9.58
CA ASP A 115 -16.70 -5.14 -10.65
C ASP A 115 -17.19 -5.72 -11.97
N HIS A 116 -17.75 -6.94 -11.94
CA HIS A 116 -18.33 -7.58 -13.11
C HIS A 116 -19.47 -6.75 -13.69
N LYS A 117 -20.38 -6.22 -12.84
CA LYS A 117 -21.46 -5.32 -13.27
C LYS A 117 -20.91 -4.03 -13.90
N ALA A 118 -19.77 -3.55 -13.41
CA ALA A 118 -19.07 -2.39 -13.95
C ALA A 118 -18.16 -2.71 -15.16
N SER A 119 -18.18 -3.94 -15.70
CA SER A 119 -17.26 -4.38 -16.78
C SER A 119 -15.77 -4.21 -16.42
N LYS A 120 -15.46 -4.38 -15.14
CA LYS A 120 -14.12 -4.29 -14.56
C LYS A 120 -13.54 -5.68 -14.29
N THR A 121 -12.23 -5.75 -14.22
CA THR A 121 -11.49 -6.94 -13.77
C THR A 121 -10.37 -6.49 -12.85
N ARG A 122 -10.30 -7.10 -11.67
CA ARG A 122 -9.30 -6.79 -10.66
C ARG A 122 -8.39 -7.97 -10.39
N PHE A 123 -7.09 -7.70 -10.39
CA PHE A 123 -6.07 -8.64 -9.96
C PHE A 123 -5.32 -8.06 -8.77
N GLN A 124 -4.89 -8.93 -7.86
CA GLN A 124 -4.10 -8.55 -6.70
C GLN A 124 -2.80 -9.33 -6.72
N ILE A 125 -1.67 -8.64 -6.54
CA ILE A 125 -0.36 -9.23 -6.27
C ILE A 125 -0.01 -8.94 -4.80
N VAL A 126 0.50 -9.94 -4.09
CA VAL A 126 1.00 -9.78 -2.72
C VAL A 126 2.51 -9.94 -2.70
N PHE A 127 3.19 -8.95 -2.14
CA PHE A 127 4.63 -8.97 -1.86
C PHE A 127 4.87 -9.01 -0.36
N LYS A 128 5.87 -9.79 0.05
CA LYS A 128 6.34 -9.87 1.43
C LYS A 128 7.58 -9.03 1.61
N THR A 129 7.61 -8.26 2.67
CA THR A 129 8.81 -7.56 3.16
C THR A 129 8.85 -7.60 4.69
N ALA A 130 9.92 -7.09 5.27
CA ALA A 130 10.07 -6.98 6.71
C ALA A 130 11.07 -5.86 7.06
N PHE A 131 10.93 -5.30 8.25
CA PHE A 131 11.92 -4.40 8.84
C PHE A 131 12.02 -4.62 10.34
N ASN A 132 13.13 -4.20 10.93
CA ASN A 132 13.34 -4.28 12.37
C ASN A 132 12.72 -3.06 13.05
N ILE A 133 12.04 -3.29 14.16
CA ILE A 133 11.57 -2.28 15.08
C ILE A 133 12.54 -2.26 16.25
N GLU A 134 13.26 -1.17 16.35
CA GLU A 134 14.11 -0.89 17.50
C GLU A 134 13.28 -0.19 18.58
N PRO A 135 13.44 -0.57 19.86
CA PRO A 135 12.84 0.19 20.95
C PRO A 135 13.44 1.60 20.95
N VAL A 136 12.56 2.60 20.86
CA VAL A 136 12.91 4.02 20.97
C VAL A 136 12.50 4.53 22.36
N SER A 137 13.06 5.67 22.78
CA SER A 137 12.66 6.31 24.04
C SER A 137 11.22 6.86 23.97
N ASP A 138 10.57 6.97 25.13
CA ASP A 138 9.18 7.45 25.26
C ASP A 138 8.96 8.85 24.68
N GLU A 139 9.99 9.70 24.74
CA GLU A 139 10.01 11.05 24.15
C GLU A 139 9.81 10.99 22.62
N VAL A 140 10.50 10.07 21.94
CA VAL A 140 10.42 9.88 20.49
C VAL A 140 9.05 9.30 20.08
N VAL A 141 8.49 8.41 20.88
CA VAL A 141 7.14 7.84 20.65
C VAL A 141 6.08 8.93 20.73
N THR A 142 6.18 9.81 21.73
CA THR A 142 5.24 10.91 21.96
C THR A 142 5.24 11.90 20.79
N ASP A 143 6.41 12.20 20.23
CA ASP A 143 6.51 13.10 19.07
C ASP A 143 5.99 12.46 17.77
N LEU A 144 6.20 11.15 17.58
CA LEU A 144 5.59 10.41 16.47
C LEU A 144 4.05 10.40 16.56
N LEU A 145 3.50 10.25 17.77
CA LEU A 145 2.06 10.33 18.04
C LEU A 145 1.51 11.72 17.73
N LYS A 146 2.19 12.79 18.14
CA LYS A 146 1.78 14.17 17.84
C LYS A 146 1.74 14.44 16.34
N VAL A 147 2.78 14.07 15.59
CA VAL A 147 2.81 14.23 14.13
C VAL A 147 1.70 13.42 13.45
N GLY A 148 1.41 12.22 13.95
CA GLY A 148 0.29 11.41 13.48
C GLY A 148 -1.05 12.10 13.73
N LEU A 149 -1.28 12.60 14.94
CA LEU A 149 -2.50 13.31 15.33
C LEU A 149 -2.67 14.62 14.55
N ASP A 150 -1.62 15.43 14.38
CA ASP A 150 -1.68 16.68 13.61
C ASP A 150 -2.04 16.45 12.13
N TYR A 151 -1.59 15.33 11.55
CA TYR A 151 -1.96 14.94 10.18
C TYR A 151 -3.45 14.61 10.04
N TYR A 152 -4.04 13.99 11.07
CA TYR A 152 -5.46 13.63 11.10
C TYR A 152 -6.38 14.77 11.56
N LEU A 153 -5.92 15.61 12.48
CA LEU A 153 -6.71 16.66 13.12
C LEU A 153 -6.65 18.01 12.40
N LYS A 154 -5.74 18.17 11.41
CA LYS A 154 -5.56 19.37 10.57
C LYS A 154 -6.03 20.66 11.26
N PRO A 155 -5.33 21.13 12.30
CA PRO A 155 -5.78 22.28 13.07
C PRO A 155 -5.95 23.50 12.15
N GLY A 156 -7.19 23.97 11.99
CA GLY A 156 -7.55 25.12 11.15
C GLY A 156 -8.36 24.82 9.88
N ASP A 157 -8.72 23.57 9.60
CA ASP A 157 -9.81 23.27 8.66
C ASP A 157 -11.15 23.56 9.38
N GLU A 158 -12.10 24.27 8.76
CA GLU A 158 -13.37 24.73 9.41
C GLU A 158 -14.32 23.58 9.78
N THR A 159 -13.82 22.35 9.83
CA THR A 159 -14.55 21.14 10.16
C THR A 159 -14.39 20.86 11.66
N LYS A 160 -15.52 20.73 12.36
CA LYS A 160 -15.56 20.52 13.82
C LYS A 160 -15.15 19.08 14.14
N ASP A 161 -13.86 18.82 14.22
CA ASP A 161 -13.36 17.51 14.62
C ASP A 161 -13.54 17.31 16.13
N ALA A 162 -13.96 16.10 16.53
CA ALA A 162 -14.23 15.75 17.91
C ALA A 162 -12.91 15.77 18.71
N SER A 163 -12.73 16.81 19.52
CA SER A 163 -11.64 16.90 20.49
C SER A 163 -12.06 16.20 21.79
N ASP A 164 -11.73 14.93 21.94
CA ASP A 164 -11.70 14.32 23.28
C ASP A 164 -10.33 14.56 23.88
N GLU A 165 -10.33 15.33 24.96
CA GLU A 165 -9.18 15.74 25.75
C GLU A 165 -8.59 14.50 26.46
N VAL A 166 -7.50 13.93 25.94
CA VAL A 166 -6.80 12.82 26.60
C VAL A 166 -5.86 13.38 27.66
N THR A 167 -6.32 13.44 28.91
CA THR A 167 -5.45 13.73 30.06
C THR A 167 -4.61 12.49 30.37
N LEU A 168 -3.30 12.55 30.05
CA LEU A 168 -2.34 11.54 30.48
C LEU A 168 -1.93 11.85 31.92
N GLU A 169 -2.59 11.22 32.90
CA GLU A 169 -2.09 11.23 34.28
C GLU A 169 -0.84 10.34 34.38
N GLY A 170 0.30 10.98 34.67
CA GLY A 170 1.57 10.31 34.93
C GLY A 170 1.49 9.45 36.19
N GLY A 171 1.51 8.12 35.99
CA GLY A 171 1.65 7.15 37.07
C GLY A 171 3.08 7.08 37.57
N ALA A 172 3.26 7.43 38.85
CA ALA A 172 4.47 7.26 39.64
C ALA A 172 4.76 5.78 39.98
#